data_AF-A0A1F8N0V2-F1
#
_entry.id   AF-A0A1F8N0V2-F1
#
_cell.length_a   1.000
_cell.length_b   1.000
_cell.length_c   1.000
_cell.angle_alpha   90.00
_cell.angle_beta   90.00
_cell.angle_gamma   90.00
#
_symmetry.space_group_name_H-M   'P 1'
#
loop_
_entity.id
_entity.type
_entity.pdbx_description
1 polymer ?
#
loop_
_entity_poly.entity_id
_entity_poly.type
_entity_poly.pdbx_seq_one_letter_code
_entity_poly.pdbx_strand_id
1 'polypeptide(L)'
;MGRRRGGQRTTRRERRNVPQGRAYIQSTFNNTIITFTDASGDVVCWRSAGQSFRGSRKSTPYAAQIATEAATRAAMDIGMREVDVFLKGPGPGREAALRTIEA
;
A
#
# COMPACT_ATOMS: atom_id res chain seq x y z
N MET A 1 16.35 17.92 -36.41
CA MET A 1 14.99 17.53 -35.96
C MET A 1 15.13 16.70 -34.69
N GLY A 2 14.52 17.11 -33.58
CA GLY A 2 14.55 16.34 -32.33
C GLY A 2 13.99 17.12 -31.16
N ARG A 3 12.66 17.33 -31.15
CA ARG A 3 11.95 18.03 -30.07
C ARG A 3 12.12 17.24 -28.77
N ARG A 4 12.91 17.78 -27.82
CA ARG A 4 12.92 17.35 -26.41
C ARG A 4 11.51 17.57 -25.85
N ARG A 5 10.76 16.48 -25.64
CA ARG A 5 9.46 16.52 -24.97
C ARG A 5 9.71 16.98 -23.53
N GLY A 6 9.27 18.19 -23.21
CA GLY A 6 9.33 18.74 -21.86
C GLY A 6 8.65 17.80 -20.88
N GLY A 7 9.35 17.45 -19.81
CA GLY A 7 8.79 16.65 -18.72
C GLY A 7 7.51 17.31 -18.23
N GLN A 8 6.37 16.63 -18.41
CA GLN A 8 5.13 17.03 -17.77
C GLN A 8 5.40 17.10 -16.27
N ARG A 9 5.32 18.29 -15.69
CA ARG A 9 5.21 18.47 -14.24
C ARG A 9 4.01 17.63 -13.81
N THR A 10 4.27 16.51 -13.16
CA THR A 10 3.24 15.76 -12.47
C THR A 10 2.57 16.71 -11.50
N THR A 11 1.36 17.15 -11.82
CA THR A 11 0.52 17.94 -10.94
C THR A 11 0.54 17.26 -9.59
N ARG A 12 1.05 17.98 -8.57
CA ARG A 12 1.14 17.52 -7.20
C ARG A 12 -0.27 17.13 -6.80
N ARG A 13 -0.54 15.82 -6.80
CA ARG A 13 -1.87 15.25 -6.53
C ARG A 13 -2.35 15.92 -5.25
N GLU A 14 -3.46 16.65 -5.35
CA GLU A 14 -4.00 17.40 -4.22
C GLU A 14 -4.07 16.46 -3.02
N ARG A 15 -3.63 16.96 -1.86
CA ARG A 15 -3.74 16.24 -0.60
C ARG A 15 -5.23 16.16 -0.25
N ARG A 16 -5.93 15.23 -0.89
CA ARG A 16 -7.30 14.87 -0.54
C ARG A 16 -7.24 14.29 0.86
N ASN A 17 -7.82 15.00 1.82
CA ASN A 17 -7.97 14.49 3.16
C ASN A 17 -9.09 13.47 3.13
N VAL A 18 -8.74 12.19 3.25
CA VAL A 18 -9.69 11.08 3.20
C VAL A 18 -9.74 10.48 4.60
N PRO A 19 -10.74 10.82 5.43
CA PRO A 19 -10.80 10.34 6.81
C PRO A 19 -11.15 8.85 6.91
N GLN A 20 -11.96 8.34 5.98
CA GLN A 20 -12.41 6.95 5.90
C GLN A 20 -12.03 6.34 4.54
N GLY A 21 -11.44 5.16 4.57
CA GLY A 21 -10.97 4.47 3.36
C GLY A 21 -11.11 2.96 3.43
N ARG A 22 -10.53 2.28 2.44
CA ARG A 22 -10.46 0.81 2.39
C ARG A 22 -9.01 0.37 2.22
N ALA A 23 -8.63 -0.69 2.91
CA ALA A 23 -7.31 -1.31 2.82
C ALA A 23 -7.44 -2.69 2.18
N TYR A 24 -6.91 -2.85 0.97
CA TYR A 24 -6.85 -4.13 0.28
C TYR A 24 -5.50 -4.79 0.50
N ILE A 25 -5.51 -5.96 1.12
CA ILE A 25 -4.33 -6.79 1.35
C ILE A 25 -4.42 -8.00 0.42
N GLN A 26 -3.54 -8.02 -0.59
CA GLN A 26 -3.36 -9.17 -1.45
C GLN A 26 -2.13 -9.95 -0.97
N SER A 27 -2.36 -11.10 -0.33
CA SER A 27 -1.30 -11.98 0.13
C SER A 27 -1.23 -13.24 -0.74
N THR A 28 -0.11 -13.39 -1.43
CA THR A 28 0.25 -14.57 -2.22
C THR A 28 1.47 -15.24 -1.59
N PHE A 29 1.79 -16.48 -1.99
CA PHE A 29 3.01 -17.16 -1.54
C PHE A 29 4.31 -16.45 -1.95
N ASN A 30 4.25 -15.56 -2.94
CA ASN A 30 5.43 -14.94 -3.51
C ASN A 30 5.55 -13.45 -3.19
N ASN A 31 4.50 -12.80 -2.67
CA ASN A 31 4.48 -11.37 -2.38
C ASN A 31 3.22 -11.00 -1.59
N THR A 32 3.34 -9.95 -0.78
CA THR A 32 2.17 -9.26 -0.19
C THR A 32 2.13 -7.83 -0.69
N ILE A 33 0.97 -7.40 -1.18
CA ILE A 33 0.72 -6.06 -1.70
C ILE A 33 -0.41 -5.46 -0.87
N ILE A 34 -0.18 -4.25 -0.36
CA ILE A 34 -1.15 -3.48 0.42
C ILE A 34 -1.50 -2.23 -0.39
N THR A 35 -2.80 -2.00 -0.56
CA THR A 35 -3.34 -0.85 -1.29
C THR A 35 -4.37 -0.16 -0.43
N PHE A 36 -4.20 1.14 -0.19
CA PHE A 36 -5.20 1.97 0.45
C PHE A 36 -5.95 2.77 -0.62
N THR A 37 -7.27 2.76 -0.51
CA THR A 37 -8.18 3.52 -1.37
C THR A 37 -9.09 4.40 -0.53
N ASP A 38 -9.70 5.37 -1.18
CA ASP A 38 -10.86 6.05 -0.60
C ASP A 38 -12.12 5.16 -0.69
N ALA A 39 -13.25 5.67 -0.18
CA ALA A 39 -14.54 5.00 -0.27
C ALA A 39 -15.05 4.85 -1.72
N SER A 40 -14.61 5.72 -2.62
CA SER A 40 -14.95 5.74 -4.06
C SER A 40 -14.16 4.72 -4.87
N GLY A 41 -13.06 4.19 -4.31
CA GLY A 41 -12.16 3.24 -4.97
C GLY A 41 -10.92 3.88 -5.61
N ASP A 42 -10.68 5.18 -5.45
CA ASP A 42 -9.45 5.82 -5.91
C ASP A 42 -8.27 5.39 -5.03
N VAL A 43 -7.22 4.88 -5.67
CA VAL A 43 -5.99 4.49 -4.96
C VAL A 43 -5.26 5.72 -4.46
N VAL A 44 -5.12 5.79 -3.14
CA VAL A 44 -4.42 6.86 -2.42
C VAL A 44 -2.94 6.52 -2.32
N CYS A 45 -2.63 5.37 -1.73
CA CYS A 45 -1.26 4.87 -1.62
C CYS A 45 -1.22 3.35 -1.72
N TRP A 46 -0.05 2.81 -2.05
CA TRP A 46 0.18 1.37 -2.09
C TRP A 46 1.65 1.06 -1.83
N ARG A 47 1.89 -0.13 -1.28
CA ARG A 47 3.22 -0.71 -1.10
C ARG A 47 3.18 -2.21 -1.34
N SER A 48 4.34 -2.76 -1.64
CA SER A 48 4.53 -4.21 -1.75
C SER A 48 5.78 -4.63 -1.03
N ALA A 49 5.80 -5.84 -0.46
CA ALA A 49 6.99 -6.43 0.15
C ALA A 49 8.18 -6.47 -0.81
N GLY A 50 7.93 -6.63 -2.11
CA GLY A 50 8.97 -6.61 -3.16
C GLY A 50 9.70 -5.27 -3.39
N GLN A 51 9.22 -4.15 -2.84
CA GLN A 51 9.92 -2.86 -2.96
C GLN A 51 11.19 -2.83 -2.11
N SER A 52 11.11 -3.30 -0.86
CA SER A 52 12.22 -3.30 0.09
C SER A 52 12.96 -4.64 0.15
N PHE A 53 12.29 -5.75 -0.19
CA PHE A 53 12.86 -7.10 -0.07
C PHE A 53 12.98 -7.78 -1.45
N ARG A 54 14.08 -8.54 -1.64
CA ARG A 54 14.39 -9.27 -2.87
C ARG A 54 14.44 -10.79 -2.63
N GLY A 55 14.21 -11.57 -3.68
CA GLY A 55 14.29 -13.03 -3.65
C GLY A 55 13.21 -13.67 -2.76
N SER A 56 13.55 -14.74 -2.04
CA SER A 56 12.66 -15.44 -1.10
C SER A 56 12.26 -14.60 0.12
N ARG A 57 13.01 -13.54 0.46
CA ARG A 57 12.67 -12.71 1.63
C ARG A 57 11.37 -11.93 1.47
N LYS A 58 10.92 -11.68 0.23
CA LYS A 58 9.68 -10.93 -0.04
C LYS A 58 8.40 -11.70 0.30
N SER A 59 8.47 -13.03 0.44
CA SER A 59 7.33 -13.87 0.83
C SER A 59 7.22 -14.05 2.35
N THR A 60 8.14 -13.50 3.12
CA THR A 60 8.13 -13.65 4.58
C THR A 60 7.07 -12.74 5.23
N PRO A 61 6.50 -13.14 6.38
CA PRO A 61 5.56 -12.30 7.13
C PRO A 61 6.21 -10.99 7.60
N TYR A 62 7.50 -11.01 7.92
CA TYR A 62 8.25 -9.81 8.31
C TYR A 62 8.30 -8.77 7.18
N ALA A 63 8.54 -9.21 5.93
CA ALA A 63 8.51 -8.31 4.79
C ALA A 63 7.12 -7.70 4.55
N ALA A 64 6.06 -8.45 4.85
CA ALA A 64 4.69 -7.94 4.79
C ALA A 64 4.42 -6.88 5.87
N GLN A 65 4.92 -7.06 7.10
CA GLN A 65 4.79 -6.04 8.16
C GLN A 65 5.43 -4.72 7.76
N ILE A 66 6.70 -4.75 7.35
CA ILE A 66 7.44 -3.53 6.98
C ILE A 66 6.77 -2.81 5.79
N ALA A 67 6.25 -3.57 4.80
CA ALA A 67 5.52 -2.98 3.69
C ALA A 67 4.18 -2.35 4.14
N THR A 68 3.50 -2.99 5.09
CA THR A 68 2.23 -2.51 5.64
C THR A 68 2.44 -1.25 6.45
N GLU A 69 3.43 -1.24 7.35
CA GLU A 69 3.79 -0.07 8.16
C GLU A 69 4.12 1.15 7.28
N ALA A 70 4.91 0.94 6.22
CA ALA A 70 5.24 2.01 5.28
C ALA A 70 4.01 2.53 4.50
N ALA A 71 3.02 1.67 4.24
CA ALA A 71 1.78 2.07 3.57
C ALA A 71 0.82 2.79 4.53
N THR A 72 0.66 2.26 5.75
CA THR A 72 -0.15 2.84 6.82
C THR A 72 0.36 4.23 7.17
N ARG A 73 1.68 4.41 7.33
CA ARG A 73 2.27 5.74 7.58
C ARG A 73 1.94 6.73 6.48
N ALA A 74 2.03 6.31 5.21
CA ALA A 74 1.66 7.15 4.08
C ALA A 74 0.16 7.47 4.03
N ALA A 75 -0.71 6.57 4.50
CA ALA A 75 -2.14 6.81 4.62
C ALA A 75 -2.47 7.77 5.77
N MET A 76 -1.79 7.64 6.92
CA MET A 76 -1.91 8.54 8.07
C MET A 76 -1.46 9.97 7.71
N ASP A 77 -0.39 10.13 6.93
CA ASP A 77 0.09 11.42 6.44
C ASP A 77 -0.95 12.16 5.57
N ILE A 78 -1.90 11.41 4.98
CA ILE A 78 -2.98 11.92 4.13
C ILE A 78 -4.27 12.19 4.95
N GLY A 79 -4.31 11.71 6.19
CA GLY A 79 -5.42 11.95 7.13
C GLY A 79 -6.41 10.79 7.28
N MET A 80 -6.08 9.59 6.79
CA MET A 80 -6.89 8.39 7.05
C MET A 80 -6.85 8.02 8.53
N ARG A 81 -8.04 7.86 9.13
CA ARG A 81 -8.22 7.47 10.53
C ARG A 81 -8.90 6.12 10.67
N GLU A 82 -9.82 5.81 9.76
CA GLU A 82 -10.60 4.59 9.77
C GLU A 82 -10.51 3.91 8.40
N VAL A 83 -10.31 2.60 8.41
CA VAL A 83 -10.11 1.81 7.20
C VAL A 83 -10.80 0.46 7.30
N ASP A 84 -11.60 0.13 6.28
CA ASP A 84 -12.17 -1.21 6.13
C ASP A 84 -11.12 -2.16 5.50
N VAL A 85 -10.80 -3.27 6.17
CA VAL A 85 -9.75 -4.19 5.70
C VAL A 85 -10.34 -5.34 4.88
N PHE A 86 -9.85 -5.49 3.65
CA PHE A 86 -10.21 -6.56 2.73
C PHE A 86 -9.01 -7.47 2.48
N LEU A 87 -9.13 -8.74 2.91
CA LEU A 87 -8.07 -9.73 2.80
C LEU A 87 -8.32 -10.66 1.60
N LYS A 88 -7.31 -10.81 0.73
CA LYS A 88 -7.35 -11.71 -0.42
C LYS A 88 -6.12 -12.63 -0.46
N GLY A 89 -6.38 -13.93 -0.55
CA GLY A 89 -5.38 -14.97 -0.80
C GLY A 89 -4.83 -15.65 0.48
N PRO A 90 -4.15 -16.80 0.31
CA PRO A 90 -3.68 -17.65 1.42
C PRO A 90 -2.23 -17.36 1.87
N GLY A 91 -1.62 -16.27 1.40
CA GLY A 91 -0.19 -16.00 1.65
C GLY A 91 0.15 -15.81 3.14
N PRO A 92 1.41 -16.10 3.54
CA PRO A 92 1.84 -16.03 4.93
C PRO A 92 1.89 -14.59 5.49
N GLY A 93 1.85 -13.58 4.63
CA GLY A 93 1.83 -12.17 5.03
C GLY A 93 0.45 -11.64 5.43
N ARG A 94 -0.60 -12.46 5.33
CA ARG A 94 -2.00 -12.05 5.57
C ARG A 94 -2.23 -11.55 7.00
N GLU A 95 -1.97 -12.39 7.99
CA GLU A 95 -2.22 -12.06 9.41
C GLU A 95 -1.23 -11.01 9.90
N ALA A 96 0.01 -11.09 9.43
CA ALA A 96 1.05 -10.14 9.76
C ALA A 96 0.68 -8.71 9.33
N ALA A 97 0.11 -8.55 8.13
CA ALA A 97 -0.37 -7.26 7.65
C ALA A 97 -1.59 -6.76 8.44
N LEU A 98 -2.56 -7.64 8.74
CA LEU A 98 -3.73 -7.27 9.55
C LEU A 98 -3.31 -6.71 10.92
N ARG A 99 -2.43 -7.44 11.61
CA ARG A 99 -1.92 -7.04 12.93
C ARG A 99 -1.16 -5.71 12.91
N THR A 100 -0.48 -5.39 11.81
CA THR A 100 0.23 -4.10 11.66
C THR A 100 -0.72 -2.93 11.40
N ILE A 101 -1.93 -3.17 10.89
CA ILE A 101 -2.94 -2.11 10.73
C ILE A 101 -3.69 -1.87 12.05
N GLU A 102 -3.89 -2.92 12.85
CA GLU A 102 -4.52 -2.82 14.18
C GLU A 102 -3.63 -2.16 15.24
N ALA A 103 -2.30 -2.17 15.04
CA ALA A 103 -1.30 -1.63 15.97
C ALA A 103 -1.04 -0.14 15.75
#